data_AF-A0A960A6F2-F1
#
_entry.id   AF-A0A960A6F2-F1
#
_cell.length_a   1.000
_cell.length_b   1.000
_cell.length_c   1.000
_cell.angle_alpha   90.00
_cell.angle_beta   90.00
_cell.angle_gamma   90.00
#
_symmetry.space_group_name_H-M   'P 1'
#
loop_
_entity.id
_entity.type
_entity.pdbx_description
1 polymer ?
#
loop_
_entity_poly.entity_id
_entity_poly.type
_entity_poly.pdbx_seq_one_letter_code
_entity_poly.pdbx_strand_id
1 'polypeptide(L)' 'MLSRDAVLDDDLIARIAAAVDVPLVLHGASGVLDDGMRSAVEHGMAKINVATLLDKVMTAAEVQRLFLLLET' A
#
# COMPACT_ATOMS: atom_id res chain seq x y z
N MET A 1 -4.99 -2.48 10.79
CA MET A 1 -3.94 -3.40 10.25
C MET A 1 -2.69 -3.26 11.10
N LEU A 2 -2.25 -4.32 11.76
CA LEU A 2 -1.11 -4.29 12.70
C LEU A 2 0.21 -4.74 12.03
N SER A 3 0.13 -5.60 11.02
CA SER A 3 1.23 -6.15 10.22
C SER A 3 1.18 -5.70 8.75
N ARG A 4 2.31 -5.86 8.03
CA ARG A 4 2.45 -5.68 6.58
C ARG A 4 2.84 -7.03 5.94
N ASP A 5 1.93 -8.00 5.99
CA ASP A 5 2.12 -9.38 5.55
C ASP A 5 1.02 -9.85 4.58
N ALA A 6 0.26 -8.91 4.00
CA ALA A 6 -0.74 -9.24 2.99
C ALA A 6 -0.06 -9.75 1.71
N VAL A 7 -0.52 -10.91 1.25
CA VAL A 7 -0.07 -11.55 0.01
C VAL A 7 -1.13 -11.32 -1.06
N LEU A 8 -0.71 -10.88 -2.24
CA LEU A 8 -1.58 -10.69 -3.39
C LEU A 8 -1.66 -11.97 -4.24
N ASP A 9 -2.81 -12.16 -4.88
CA ASP A 9 -3.01 -13.22 -5.87
C ASP A 9 -2.73 -12.65 -7.26
N ASP A 10 -1.47 -12.77 -7.68
CA ASP A 10 -0.97 -12.19 -8.92
C ASP A 10 -1.61 -12.84 -10.16
N ASP A 11 -1.89 -14.14 -10.11
CA ASP A 11 -2.59 -14.86 -11.17
C ASP A 11 -4.01 -14.33 -11.36
N LEU A 12 -4.72 -14.04 -10.26
CA LEU A 12 -6.03 -13.43 -10.32
C LEU A 12 -5.97 -12.01 -10.88
N ILE A 13 -5.00 -11.19 -10.47
CA ILE A 13 -4.80 -9.84 -10.99
C ILE A 13 -4.64 -9.89 -12.51
N ALA A 14 -3.75 -10.73 -13.02
CA ALA A 14 -3.49 -10.89 -14.45
C ALA A 14 -4.73 -11.36 -15.21
N ARG A 15 -5.48 -12.32 -14.66
CA ARG A 15 -6.72 -12.81 -15.27
C ARG A 15 -7.80 -11.74 -15.35
N ILE A 16 -7.95 -10.91 -14.32
CA ILE A 16 -8.91 -9.80 -14.33
C ILE A 16 -8.44 -8.75 -15.34
N ALA A 17 -7.15 -8.38 -15.34
CA ALA A 17 -6.60 -7.39 -16.26
C ALA A 17 -6.77 -7.79 -17.74
N ALA A 18 -6.65 -9.09 -18.05
CA ALA A 18 -6.89 -9.61 -19.40
C ALA A 18 -8.39 -9.64 -19.80
N ALA A 19 -9.30 -9.61 -18.82
CA ALA A 19 -10.73 -9.76 -19.06
C ALA A 19 -11.49 -8.43 -19.20
N VAL A 20 -10.85 -7.30 -18.91
CA VAL A 20 -11.49 -5.98 -18.92
C VAL A 20 -10.63 -4.94 -19.65
N ASP A 21 -11.27 -4.03 -20.37
CA ASP A 21 -10.58 -2.93 -21.08
C ASP A 21 -10.34 -1.69 -20.20
N VAL A 22 -10.62 -1.78 -18.89
CA VAL A 22 -10.52 -0.67 -17.94
C VAL A 22 -9.39 -0.86 -16.93
N PRO A 23 -8.77 0.22 -16.43
CA PRO A 23 -7.68 0.11 -15.46
C PRO A 23 -8.11 -0.49 -14.12
N LEU A 24 -7.27 -1.34 -13.53
CA LEU A 24 -7.52 -1.92 -12.22
C LEU A 24 -7.02 -1.03 -11.07
N VAL A 25 -7.74 -1.09 -9.93
CA VAL A 25 -7.43 -0.32 -8.72
C VAL A 25 -7.23 -1.28 -7.54
N LEU A 26 -6.05 -1.19 -6.90
CA LEU A 26 -5.75 -1.89 -5.65
C LEU A 26 -6.14 -1.03 -4.44
N HIS A 27 -7.09 -1.52 -3.65
CA HIS A 27 -7.44 -0.98 -2.35
C HIS A 27 -6.64 -1.67 -1.23
N GLY A 28 -6.58 -1.06 -0.05
CA GLY A 28 -5.98 -1.70 1.12
C GLY A 28 -4.47 -1.97 1.03
N ALA A 29 -3.75 -1.27 0.15
CA ALA A 29 -2.34 -1.55 -0.12
C ALA A 29 -1.40 -1.29 1.08
N SER A 30 -1.88 -0.61 2.13
CA SER A 30 -1.09 -0.36 3.36
C SER A 30 -0.65 -1.64 4.10
N GLY A 31 -1.26 -2.79 3.83
CA GLY A 31 -0.84 -4.08 4.36
C GLY A 31 0.09 -4.88 3.47
N VAL A 32 0.33 -4.42 2.24
CA VAL A 32 1.13 -5.12 1.24
C VAL A 32 2.60 -4.69 1.40
N LEU A 33 3.51 -5.65 1.24
CA LEU A 33 4.94 -5.37 1.16
C LEU A 33 5.29 -4.65 -0.15
N ASP A 34 6.42 -3.96 -0.18
CA ASP A 34 6.81 -3.17 -1.36
C ASP A 34 6.98 -4.06 -2.59
N ASP A 35 7.53 -5.27 -2.43
CA ASP A 35 7.66 -6.26 -3.51
C ASP A 35 6.29 -6.71 -4.03
N GLY A 36 5.32 -6.90 -3.13
CA GLY A 36 3.94 -7.21 -3.51
C GLY A 36 3.27 -6.07 -4.29
N MET A 37 3.53 -4.81 -3.91
CA MET A 37 3.03 -3.65 -4.68
C MET A 37 3.65 -3.58 -6.07
N ARG A 38 4.94 -3.91 -6.24
CA ARG A 38 5.57 -3.99 -7.56
C ARG A 38 4.97 -5.11 -8.39
N SER A 39 4.81 -6.30 -7.81
CA SER A 39 4.17 -7.43 -8.48
C SER A 39 2.75 -7.07 -8.95
N ALA A 40 1.97 -6.38 -8.12
CA ALA A 40 0.63 -5.94 -8.49
C ALA A 40 0.61 -5.08 -9.76
N VAL A 41 1.57 -4.16 -9.90
CA VAL A 41 1.72 -3.31 -11.10
C VAL A 41 2.13 -4.15 -12.31
N GLU A 42 3.09 -5.06 -12.14
CA GLU A 42 3.54 -5.96 -13.19
C GLU A 42 2.41 -6.85 -13.74
N HIS A 43 1.46 -7.26 -12.89
CA HIS A 43 0.33 -8.10 -13.26
C HIS A 43 -0.91 -7.33 -13.74
N GLY A 44 -0.91 -5.99 -13.71
CA GLY A 44 -1.94 -5.17 -14.36
C GLY A 44 -2.69 -4.16 -13.48
N MET A 45 -2.28 -3.96 -12.22
CA MET A 45 -2.82 -2.86 -11.42
C MET A 45 -2.32 -1.51 -11.94
N ALA A 46 -3.26 -0.59 -12.18
CA ALA A 46 -2.95 0.75 -12.70
C ALA A 46 -2.97 1.83 -11.61
N LYS A 47 -3.70 1.62 -10.51
CA LYS A 47 -3.80 2.56 -9.39
C LYS A 47 -3.70 1.82 -8.05
N ILE A 48 -2.91 2.36 -7.13
CA ILE A 48 -2.76 1.84 -5.77
C ILE A 48 -3.24 2.88 -4.77
N ASN A 49 -4.09 2.48 -3.83
CA ASN A 49 -4.58 3.33 -2.75
C ASN A 49 -3.84 3.04 -1.44
N VAL A 50 -3.11 4.04 -0.93
CA VAL A 50 -2.36 3.99 0.33
C VAL A 50 -2.85 5.11 1.23
N ALA A 51 -3.39 4.77 2.40
CA ALA A 51 -3.86 5.75 3.39
C ALA A 51 -3.28 5.44 4.77
N THR A 52 -3.66 4.29 5.36
CA THR A 52 -3.25 3.92 6.72
C THR A 52 -1.73 3.89 6.94
N LEU A 53 -0.93 3.49 5.95
CA LEU A 53 0.53 3.53 6.07
C LEU A 53 1.05 4.97 6.16
N LEU A 54 0.51 5.87 5.33
CA LEU A 54 0.88 7.29 5.35
C LEU A 54 0.49 7.92 6.69
N ASP A 55 -0.73 7.68 7.16
CA ASP A 55 -1.22 8.21 8.45
C ASP A 55 -0.31 7.76 9.61
N LYS A 56 0.09 6.48 9.64
CA LYS A 56 0.98 5.95 10.67
C LYS A 56 2.35 6.62 10.66
N VAL A 57 2.98 6.73 9.49
CA VAL A 57 4.32 7.34 9.37
C VAL A 57 4.26 8.82 9.73
N MET A 58 3.26 9.55 9.23
CA MET A 58 3.06 10.96 9.54
C MET A 58 2.78 11.20 11.03
N THR A 59 1.92 10.38 11.64
CA THR A 59 1.62 10.47 13.08
C THR A 59 2.87 10.20 13.91
N ALA A 60 3.63 9.15 13.59
CA ALA A 60 4.86 8.82 14.31
C ALA A 60 5.90 9.95 14.19
N ALA A 61 6.05 10.53 12.99
CA ALA A 61 6.95 11.65 12.75
C ALA A 61 6.57 12.88 13.58
N GLU A 62 5.27 13.24 13.64
CA GLU A 62 4.84 14.41 14.43
C GLU A 62 4.97 14.17 15.93
N VAL A 63 4.69 12.95 16.40
CA VAL A 63 4.93 12.57 17.80
C VAL A 63 6.42 12.68 18.15
N GLN A 64 7.31 12.16 17.30
CA GLN A 64 8.76 12.28 17.51
C GLN A 64 9.22 13.74 17.50
N ARG A 65 8.67 14.55 16.59
CA ARG A 65 8.94 15.99 16.52
C ARG A 65 8.52 16.72 17.80
N LEU A 66 7.33 16.40 18.33
CA LEU A 66 6.84 16.99 19.58
C LEU A 66 7.75 16.63 20.76
N PHE A 67 8.18 15.37 20.88
CA PHE A 67 9.12 14.97 21.93
C PHE A 67 10.42 15.78 21.87
N LEU A 68 11.01 15.95 20.68
CA LEU A 68 12.22 16.75 20.51
C LEU A 68 12.03 18.22 20.87
N LEU A 69 10.86 18.80 20.63
CA LEU A 69 10.55 20.20 20.99
C LEU A 69 10.31 20.40 22.49
N LEU A 70 9.95 19.35 23.23
CA LEU A 70 9.70 19.41 24.67
C LEU A 70 10.96 19.13 25.52
N GLU A 71 12.01 18.56 24.90
CA GLU A 71 13.31 18.31 25.53
C GLU A 71 14.33 19.46 25.31
N THR A 72 13.95 20.50 24.56
CA THR A 72 14.70 21.76 24.39
C THR A 72 14.14 22.87 25.28
#